data_AF-A0A453HGJ1-F1
#
_entry.id   AF-A0A453HGJ1-F1
#
_cell.length_a   1.000
_cell.length_b   1.000
_cell.length_c   1.000
_cell.angle_alpha   90.00
_cell.angle_beta   90.00
_cell.angle_gamma   90.00
#
_symmetry.space_group_name_H-M   'P 1'
#
loop_
_entity.id
_entity.type
_entity.pdbx_description
1 polymer ?
#
loop_
_entity_poly.entity_id
_entity_poly.type
_entity_poly.pdbx_seq_one_letter_code
_entity_poly.pdbx_strand_id
1 'polypeptide(L)'
;MAGHKLEAAIKEFGVDCDGKIALDSGLSTGGFTDCLLQHGASHVYGVDVGYGQVAEKIRVHEHVSVIERTNLRHLTKLPQLVDLVTLDLSFISILVVMPAVVKVMKTDSTLITLIKPQFEARRSQVGKGGIIRDPLVHKEVLDRI
;
A
#
# COMPACT_ATOMS: atom_id res chain seq x y z
N MET A 1 -6.04 -14.10 -4.92
CA MET A 1 -6.38 -12.99 -3.98
C MET A 1 -5.37 -11.86 -4.10
N ALA A 2 -5.67 -10.66 -3.59
CA ALA A 2 -4.76 -9.50 -3.68
C ALA A 2 -3.37 -9.79 -3.09
N GLY A 3 -3.30 -10.57 -2.00
CA GLY A 3 -2.04 -10.95 -1.34
C GLY A 3 -0.97 -11.58 -2.25
N HIS A 4 -1.35 -12.29 -3.33
CA HIS A 4 -0.35 -12.85 -4.25
C HIS A 4 0.49 -11.79 -4.98
N LYS A 5 -0.05 -10.57 -5.14
CA LYS A 5 0.71 -9.47 -5.74
C LYS A 5 1.87 -9.08 -4.84
N LEU A 6 1.60 -8.93 -3.55
CA LEU A 6 2.61 -8.60 -2.56
C LEU A 6 3.58 -9.77 -2.36
N GLU A 7 3.06 -10.99 -2.28
CA GLU A 7 3.88 -12.20 -2.17
C GLU A 7 4.89 -12.32 -3.31
N ALA A 8 4.46 -12.05 -4.55
CA ALA A 8 5.35 -12.03 -5.70
C ALA A 8 6.44 -10.96 -5.56
N ALA A 9 6.08 -9.74 -5.12
CA ALA A 9 7.04 -8.66 -4.90
C ALA A 9 8.04 -8.99 -3.78
N ILE A 10 7.58 -9.56 -2.66
CA ILE A 10 8.44 -9.98 -1.55
C ILE A 10 9.49 -11.00 -2.03
N LYS A 11 9.05 -12.01 -2.80
CA LYS A 11 9.94 -13.06 -3.33
C LYS A 11 10.93 -12.52 -4.36
N GLU A 12 10.44 -11.75 -5.33
CA GLU A 12 11.27 -11.22 -6.43
C GLU A 12 12.33 -10.24 -5.93
N PHE A 13 11.95 -9.35 -5.01
CA PHE A 13 12.84 -8.31 -4.50
C PHE A 13 13.57 -8.69 -3.21
N GLY A 14 13.36 -9.91 -2.69
CA GLY A 14 14.00 -10.38 -1.47
C GLY A 14 13.68 -9.53 -0.24
N VAL A 15 12.43 -9.05 -0.13
CA VAL A 15 12.04 -8.17 0.97
C VAL A 15 11.90 -8.98 2.25
N ASP A 16 12.71 -8.65 3.23
CA ASP A 16 12.58 -9.20 4.57
C ASP A 16 11.40 -8.53 5.30
N CYS A 17 10.45 -9.33 5.80
CA CYS A 17 9.31 -8.89 6.60
C CYS A 17 9.41 -9.35 8.06
N ASP A 18 10.36 -10.23 8.39
CA ASP A 18 10.37 -10.92 9.68
C ASP A 18 10.67 -9.94 10.83
N GLY A 19 9.84 -9.99 11.87
CA GLY A 19 9.93 -9.08 13.02
C GLY A 19 9.61 -7.61 12.72
N LYS A 20 9.29 -7.23 11.47
CA LYS A 20 9.11 -5.83 11.06
C LYS A 20 7.71 -5.29 11.35
N ILE A 21 7.64 -4.00 11.67
CA ILE A 21 6.37 -3.28 11.76
C ILE A 21 6.03 -2.75 10.38
N ALA A 22 4.86 -3.09 9.87
CA ALA A 22 4.43 -2.70 8.52
C ALA A 22 3.23 -1.74 8.53
N LEU A 23 3.14 -0.91 7.49
CA LEU A 23 1.97 -0.13 7.13
C LEU A 23 1.36 -0.69 5.84
N ASP A 24 0.13 -1.19 5.92
CA ASP A 24 -0.68 -1.56 4.77
C ASP A 24 -1.60 -0.39 4.37
N SER A 25 -1.24 0.29 3.29
CA SER A 25 -1.95 1.47 2.80
C SER A 25 -2.94 1.09 1.69
N GLY A 26 -4.21 0.95 2.06
CA GLY A 26 -5.27 0.41 1.21
C GLY A 26 -5.71 -0.99 1.65
N LEU A 27 -5.92 -1.18 2.96
CA LEU A 27 -6.19 -2.46 3.61
C LEU A 27 -7.27 -3.30 2.88
N SER A 28 -8.36 -2.68 2.42
CA SER A 28 -9.50 -3.31 1.76
C SER A 28 -10.02 -4.51 2.59
N THR A 29 -10.02 -5.72 2.03
CA THR A 29 -10.40 -6.94 2.75
C THR A 29 -9.28 -7.52 3.63
N GLY A 30 -8.05 -6.99 3.54
CA GLY A 30 -6.90 -7.38 4.36
C GLY A 30 -5.90 -8.32 3.68
N GLY A 31 -5.93 -8.45 2.34
CA GLY A 31 -5.09 -9.43 1.63
C GLY A 31 -3.58 -9.16 1.70
N PHE A 32 -3.15 -7.89 1.73
CA PHE A 32 -1.73 -7.53 1.89
C PHE A 32 -1.31 -7.70 3.35
N THR A 33 -2.12 -7.21 4.29
CA THR A 33 -1.93 -7.46 5.73
C THR A 33 -1.76 -8.96 6.05
N ASP A 34 -2.62 -9.84 5.54
CA ASP A 34 -2.48 -11.29 5.75
C ASP A 34 -1.16 -11.83 5.18
N CYS A 35 -0.74 -11.35 4.01
CA CYS A 35 0.53 -11.73 3.40
C CYS A 35 1.73 -11.28 4.26
N LEU A 36 1.72 -10.04 4.77
CA LEU A 36 2.76 -9.51 5.65
C LEU A 36 2.89 -10.34 6.94
N LEU A 37 1.77 -10.66 7.59
CA LEU A 37 1.75 -11.49 8.78
C LEU A 37 2.29 -12.91 8.52
N GLN A 38 1.91 -13.51 7.39
CA GLN A 38 2.43 -14.83 6.99
C GLN A 38 3.94 -14.83 6.70
N HIS A 39 4.53 -13.67 6.40
CA HIS A 39 5.97 -13.49 6.20
C HIS A 39 6.68 -12.97 7.47
N GLY A 40 6.04 -13.01 8.64
CA GLY A 40 6.68 -12.74 9.92
C GLY A 40 6.62 -11.29 10.40
N ALA A 41 5.83 -10.42 9.76
CA ALA A 41 5.64 -9.05 10.27
C ALA A 41 5.13 -9.09 11.72
N SER A 42 5.80 -8.37 12.61
CA SER A 42 5.49 -8.36 14.05
C SER A 42 4.25 -7.55 14.38
N HIS A 43 3.92 -6.57 13.53
CA HIS A 43 2.71 -5.77 13.63
C HIS A 43 2.36 -5.14 12.29
N VAL A 44 1.07 -4.99 11.97
CA VAL A 44 0.59 -4.30 10.77
C VAL A 44 -0.42 -3.21 11.13
N TYR A 45 -0.12 -1.98 10.74
CA TYR A 45 -1.09 -0.89 10.71
C TYR A 45 -1.81 -0.90 9.37
N GLY A 46 -3.08 -1.26 9.35
CA GLY A 46 -3.89 -1.29 8.13
C GLY A 46 -4.73 -0.02 8.01
N VAL A 47 -4.47 0.82 7.01
CA VAL A 47 -5.20 2.07 6.78
C VAL A 47 -6.14 1.93 5.59
N ASP A 48 -7.40 2.33 5.77
CA ASP A 48 -8.37 2.41 4.68
C ASP A 48 -9.31 3.60 4.80
N VAL A 49 -9.76 4.11 3.65
CA VAL A 49 -10.81 5.13 3.56
C VAL A 49 -12.21 4.54 3.75
N GLY A 50 -12.38 3.26 3.41
CA GLY A 50 -13.59 2.49 3.54
C GLY A 50 -13.89 2.09 4.99
N TYR A 51 -14.99 1.38 5.15
CA TYR A 51 -15.47 0.88 6.43
C TYR A 51 -16.22 -0.44 6.24
N GLY A 52 -15.97 -1.40 7.14
CA GLY A 52 -16.71 -2.66 7.19
C GLY A 52 -16.35 -3.67 6.11
N GLN A 53 -15.23 -3.47 5.39
CA GLN A 53 -14.78 -4.37 4.32
C GLN A 53 -13.69 -5.34 4.77
N VAL A 54 -13.01 -5.02 5.88
CA VAL A 54 -11.93 -5.84 6.43
C VAL A 54 -12.48 -7.20 6.89
N ALA A 55 -11.84 -8.29 6.44
CA ALA A 55 -12.22 -9.64 6.85
C ALA A 55 -12.05 -9.82 8.37
N GLU A 56 -12.97 -10.58 8.99
CA GLU A 56 -13.02 -10.74 10.45
C GLU A 56 -11.69 -11.22 11.04
N LYS A 57 -11.05 -12.21 10.38
CA LYS A 57 -9.71 -12.72 10.76
C LYS A 57 -8.69 -11.60 10.96
N ILE A 58 -8.69 -10.60 10.08
CA ILE A 58 -7.74 -9.48 10.13
C ILE A 58 -8.18 -8.45 11.16
N ARG A 59 -9.49 -8.21 11.27
CA ARG A 59 -10.06 -7.24 12.21
C ARG A 59 -9.76 -7.59 13.67
N VAL A 60 -9.77 -8.87 14.02
CA VAL A 60 -9.57 -9.35 15.40
C VAL A 60 -8.14 -9.81 15.70
N HIS A 61 -7.23 -9.72 14.72
CA HIS A 61 -5.86 -10.19 14.88
C HIS A 61 -5.08 -9.28 15.85
N GLU A 62 -4.42 -9.87 16.86
CA GLU A 62 -3.73 -9.10 17.91
C GLU A 62 -2.58 -8.23 17.38
N HIS A 63 -1.90 -8.70 16.33
CA HIS A 63 -0.82 -7.98 15.65
C HIS A 63 -1.31 -7.02 14.55
N VAL A 64 -2.60 -6.69 14.50
CA VAL A 64 -3.14 -5.76 13.51
C VAL A 64 -3.85 -4.60 14.19
N SER A 65 -3.57 -3.40 13.72
CA SER A 65 -4.33 -2.20 14.07
C SER A 65 -5.04 -1.68 12.83
N VAL A 66 -6.37 -1.83 12.82
CA VAL A 66 -7.23 -1.37 11.73
C VAL A 66 -7.58 0.09 11.94
N ILE A 67 -7.26 0.92 10.94
CA ILE A 67 -7.48 2.37 10.92
C ILE A 67 -8.39 2.68 9.72
N GLU A 68 -9.69 2.42 9.89
CA GLU A 68 -10.73 2.69 8.88
C GLU A 68 -11.14 4.17 8.84
N ARG A 69 -11.91 4.56 7.82
CA ARG A 69 -12.41 5.92 7.59
C ARG A 69 -11.31 6.99 7.60
N THR A 70 -10.10 6.60 7.25
CA THR A 70 -8.91 7.44 7.32
C THR A 70 -8.30 7.57 5.94
N ASN A 71 -8.23 8.81 5.44
CA ASN A 71 -7.50 9.09 4.23
C ASN A 71 -6.01 9.16 4.54
N LEU A 72 -5.23 8.28 3.91
CA LEU A 72 -3.78 8.16 4.09
C LEU A 72 -3.04 9.49 3.95
N ARG A 73 -3.49 10.39 3.06
CA ARG A 73 -2.92 11.74 2.88
C ARG A 73 -2.90 12.57 4.18
N HIS A 74 -3.81 12.26 5.11
CA HIS A 74 -3.95 12.96 6.38
C HIS A 74 -3.37 12.17 7.56
N LEU A 75 -2.74 11.02 7.31
CA LEU A 75 -2.03 10.28 8.35
C LEU A 75 -0.82 11.09 8.79
N THR A 76 -0.78 11.44 10.08
CA THR A 76 0.27 12.29 10.66
C THR A 76 1.18 11.55 11.63
N LYS A 77 0.69 10.48 12.25
CA LYS A 77 1.43 9.66 13.19
C LYS A 77 0.85 8.26 13.27
N LEU A 78 1.70 7.32 13.63
CA LEU A 78 1.34 5.98 14.11
C LEU A 78 1.91 5.81 15.52
N PRO A 79 1.43 4.84 16.32
CA PRO A 79 2.01 4.56 17.63
C PRO A 79 3.51 4.23 17.57
N GLN A 80 3.96 3.63 16.46
CA GLN A 80 5.37 3.36 16.17
C GLN A 80 5.66 3.68 14.71
N LEU A 81 6.89 4.10 14.41
CA LEU A 81 7.36 4.22 13.03
C LEU A 81 7.50 2.83 12.41
N VAL A 82 7.27 2.73 11.10
CA VAL A 82 7.24 1.44 10.38
C VAL A 82 8.54 1.16 9.64
N ASP A 83 8.88 -0.12 9.56
CA ASP A 83 10.03 -0.66 8.81
C ASP A 83 9.67 -0.98 7.36
N LEU A 84 8.39 -1.23 7.08
CA LEU A 84 7.89 -1.63 5.78
C LEU A 84 6.58 -0.90 5.46
N VAL A 85 6.41 -0.45 4.22
CA VAL A 85 5.17 0.15 3.75
C VAL A 85 4.75 -0.53 2.45
N THR A 86 3.47 -0.87 2.35
CA THR A 86 2.86 -1.31 1.09
C THR A 86 1.81 -0.31 0.62
N LEU A 87 1.88 0.14 -0.64
CA LEU A 87 0.89 1.03 -1.25
C LEU A 87 0.11 0.29 -2.35
N ASP A 88 -1.16 -0.06 -2.09
CA ASP A 88 -2.10 -0.57 -3.12
C ASP A 88 -3.32 0.36 -3.24
N LEU A 89 -3.07 1.60 -3.67
CA LEU A 89 -4.08 2.65 -3.68
C LEU A 89 -4.83 2.72 -5.00
N SER A 90 -6.09 3.15 -4.96
CA SER A 90 -6.91 3.40 -6.15
C SER A 90 -7.49 4.82 -6.10
N PHE A 91 -7.70 5.43 -7.27
CA PHE A 91 -8.26 6.78 -7.43
C PHE A 91 -7.45 7.93 -6.81
N ILE A 92 -6.21 7.67 -6.40
CA ILE A 92 -5.27 8.67 -5.88
C ILE A 92 -3.87 8.36 -6.41
N SER A 93 -3.09 9.40 -6.71
CA SER A 93 -1.68 9.26 -7.09
C SER A 93 -0.83 8.97 -5.85
N ILE A 94 0.15 8.08 -5.99
CA ILE A 94 1.16 7.76 -4.98
C ILE A 94 1.89 9.04 -4.53
N LEU A 95 2.20 9.94 -5.46
CA LEU A 95 2.91 11.19 -5.16
C LEU A 95 2.13 12.09 -4.19
N VAL A 96 0.79 12.01 -4.18
CA VAL A 96 -0.06 12.80 -3.28
C VAL A 96 0.01 12.30 -1.84
N VAL A 97 0.18 10.99 -1.64
CA VAL A 97 0.21 10.38 -0.30
C VAL A 97 1.61 10.26 0.27
N MET A 98 2.64 10.25 -0.58
CA MET A 98 4.03 10.05 -0.18
C MET A 98 4.49 10.95 0.97
N PRO A 99 4.15 12.26 1.03
CA PRO A 99 4.57 13.11 2.14
C PRO A 99 3.99 12.69 3.50
N ALA A 100 2.82 12.04 3.54
CA ALA A 100 2.24 11.51 4.77
C ALA A 100 2.90 10.17 5.16
N VAL A 101 3.14 9.32 4.16
CA VAL A 101 3.80 8.01 4.33
C VAL A 101 5.22 8.16 4.89
N VAL A 102 6.01 9.08 4.33
CA VAL A 102 7.40 9.34 4.79
C VAL A 102 7.46 9.78 6.26
N LYS A 103 6.43 10.45 6.78
CA LYS A 103 6.42 10.91 8.19
C LYS A 103 6.29 9.78 9.20
N VAL A 104 5.77 8.63 8.78
CA VAL A 104 5.54 7.47 9.65
C VAL A 104 6.52 6.33 9.39
N MET A 105 7.45 6.54 8.46
CA MET A 105 8.52 5.62 8.10
C MET A 105 9.75 5.82 8.99
N LYS A 106 10.46 4.73 9.30
CA LYS A 106 11.85 4.79 9.76
C LYS A 106 12.76 5.18 8.59
N THR A 107 13.96 5.71 8.90
CA THR A 107 14.94 6.14 7.90
C THR A 107 15.30 5.04 6.90
N ASP A 108 15.49 3.81 7.38
CA ASP A 108 15.91 2.65 6.56
C ASP A 108 14.74 1.74 6.20
N SER A 109 13.52 2.29 6.14
CA SER A 109 12.33 1.52 5.83
C SER A 109 12.26 1.15 4.35
N THR A 110 11.62 0.01 4.07
CA THR A 110 11.35 -0.47 2.72
C THR A 110 9.96 -0.02 2.27
N LEU A 111 9.83 0.45 1.03
CA LEU A 111 8.57 0.80 0.42
C LEU A 111 8.31 -0.10 -0.79
N ILE A 112 7.20 -0.83 -0.77
CA ILE A 112 6.68 -1.58 -1.91
C ILE A 112 5.44 -0.85 -2.41
N THR A 113 5.43 -0.44 -3.67
CA THR A 113 4.30 0.32 -4.24
C THR A 113 3.77 -0.34 -5.51
N LEU A 114 2.45 -0.42 -5.62
CA LEU A 114 1.77 -0.91 -6.82
C LEU A 114 1.42 0.28 -7.72
N ILE A 115 2.25 0.51 -8.74
CA ILE A 115 2.01 1.59 -9.69
C ILE A 115 0.85 1.21 -10.61
N LYS A 116 -0.19 2.05 -10.61
CA LYS A 116 -1.39 1.90 -11.43
C LYS A 116 -1.46 3.08 -12.41
N PRO A 117 -0.94 2.94 -13.65
CA PRO A 117 -0.85 4.06 -14.59
C PRO A 117 -2.15 4.85 -14.77
N GLN A 118 -3.31 4.18 -14.72
CA GLN A 118 -4.63 4.81 -14.84
C GLN A 118 -4.95 5.84 -13.75
N PHE A 119 -4.28 5.80 -12.60
CA PHE A 119 -4.44 6.77 -11.50
C PHE A 119 -3.30 7.79 -11.44
N GLU A 120 -2.26 7.60 -12.24
CA GLU A 120 -1.06 8.43 -12.28
C GLU A 120 -1.02 9.32 -13.53
N ALA A 121 -1.46 8.81 -14.68
CA ALA A 121 -1.44 9.56 -15.93
C ALA A 121 -2.45 10.73 -15.91
N ARG A 122 -2.24 11.68 -16.82
CA ARG A 122 -3.16 12.81 -16.99
C ARG A 122 -4.50 12.30 -17.51
N ARG A 123 -5.59 12.98 -17.16
CA ARG A 123 -6.95 12.61 -17.62
C ARG A 123 -7.06 12.48 -19.15
N SER A 124 -6.32 13.29 -19.91
CA SER A 124 -6.29 13.23 -21.37
C SER A 124 -5.59 11.99 -21.95
N GLN A 125 -4.75 11.32 -21.16
CA GLN A 125 -4.00 10.12 -21.54
C GLN A 125 -4.75 8.82 -21.21
N VAL A 126 -5.86 8.91 -20.47
CA VAL A 126 -6.66 7.75 -20.07
C VAL A 126 -7.69 7.45 -21.17
N GLY A 127 -7.53 6.29 -21.80
CA GLY A 127 -8.43 5.84 -22.86
C GLY A 127 -9.83 5.42 -22.37
N LYS A 128 -10.69 5.03 -23.32
CA LYS A 128 -12.04 4.51 -23.02
C LYS A 128 -11.96 3.33 -22.05
N GLY A 129 -12.77 3.37 -21.00
CA GLY A 129 -12.82 2.33 -19.96
C GLY A 129 -11.72 2.43 -18.90
N GLY A 130 -10.96 3.54 -18.83
CA GLY A 130 -9.93 3.73 -17.82
C GLY A 130 -8.61 3.01 -18.12
N ILE A 131 -8.43 2.51 -19.34
CA ILE A 131 -7.27 1.69 -19.73
C ILE A 131 -6.26 2.57 -20.47
N ILE A 132 -5.01 2.52 -20.02
CA ILE A 132 -3.87 3.12 -20.72
C ILE A 132 -3.17 2.02 -21.51
N ARG A 133 -3.22 2.11 -22.84
CA ARG A 133 -2.56 1.15 -23.74
C ARG A 133 -1.22 1.63 -24.28
N ASP A 134 -0.97 2.94 -24.23
CA ASP A 134 0.24 3.55 -24.77
C ASP A 134 1.45 3.27 -23.85
N PRO A 135 2.47 2.52 -24.32
CA PRO A 135 3.67 2.24 -23.54
C PRO A 135 4.47 3.51 -23.20
N LEU A 136 4.38 4.57 -24.01
CA LEU A 136 5.05 5.84 -23.72
C LEU A 136 4.46 6.52 -22.49
N VAL A 137 3.14 6.41 -22.30
CA VAL A 137 2.47 6.90 -21.09
C VAL A 137 2.85 6.06 -19.88
N HIS A 138 3.01 4.74 -20.03
CA HIS A 138 3.52 3.90 -18.94
C HIS A 138 4.92 4.32 -18.53
N LYS A 139 5.81 4.54 -19.50
CA LYS A 139 7.16 5.03 -19.24
C LYS A 139 7.16 6.41 -18.56
N GLU A 140 6.36 7.36 -19.05
CA GLU A 140 6.22 8.69 -18.42
C GLU A 140 5.79 8.59 -16.96
N VAL A 141 4.84 7.70 -16.64
CA VAL A 141 4.40 7.47 -15.27
C VAL A 141 5.54 6.91 -14.40
N LEU A 142 6.28 5.93 -14.91
CA LEU A 142 7.39 5.31 -14.18
C LEU A 142 8.54 6.29 -13.95
N ASP A 143 8.92 7.10 -14.94
CA ASP A 143 10.02 8.06 -14.84
C ASP A 143 9.72 9.20 -13.84
N ARG A 144 8.45 9.44 -13.54
CA ARG A 144 8.00 10.51 -12.64
C ARG A 144 7.90 10.07 -11.17
N ILE A 145 7.69 8.79 -10.92
CA ILE A 145 7.55 8.21 -9.58
C ILE A 145 8.93 7.85 -9.03
#